data_AF-A0A7K2C571-F1
#
_entry.id   AF-A0A7K2C571-F1
#
_cell.length_a   1.000
_cell.length_b   1.000
_cell.length_c   1.000
_cell.angle_alpha   90.00
_cell.angle_beta   90.00
_cell.angle_gamma   90.00
#
_symmetry.space_group_name_H-M   'P 1'
#
loop_
_entity.id
_entity.type
_entity.pdbx_description
1 polymer ?
#
loop_
_entity_poly.entity_id
_entity_poly.type
_entity_poly.pdbx_seq_one_letter_code
_entity_poly.pdbx_strand_id
1 'polypeptide(L)'
;MFFSDILDSIKIKNFSKEKLSHDTQKPGALLERINKASSNEGDILLDPFCGCGTTAAVSERLNRQFIGIDISSFEIDLIRDKRL
;
A
#
# COMPACT_ATOMS: atom_id res chain seq x y z
N MET A 1 -16.05 -17.32 12.53
CA MET A 1 -15.75 -16.20 11.61
C MET A 1 -14.77 -16.72 10.58
N PHE A 2 -15.25 -17.18 9.43
CA PHE A 2 -14.38 -17.68 8.35
C PHE A 2 -13.89 -16.48 7.55
N PHE A 3 -12.63 -16.09 7.74
CA PHE A 3 -11.93 -15.34 6.71
C PHE A 3 -11.68 -16.33 5.56
N SER A 4 -12.30 -16.10 4.41
CA SER A 4 -11.95 -16.84 3.19
C SER A 4 -10.51 -16.51 2.84
N ASP A 5 -9.63 -17.51 2.68
CA ASP A 5 -8.24 -17.31 2.25
C ASP A 5 -8.12 -16.78 0.81
N ILE A 6 -9.24 -16.67 0.10
CA ILE A 6 -9.31 -16.08 -1.23
C ILE A 6 -9.19 -14.56 -1.11
N LEU A 7 -8.23 -14.01 -1.86
CA LEU A 7 -7.99 -12.58 -2.01
C LEU A 7 -8.64 -12.12 -3.32
N ASP A 8 -9.88 -11.62 -3.26
CA ASP A 8 -10.63 -11.21 -4.46
C ASP A 8 -10.09 -9.92 -5.13
N SER A 9 -9.09 -9.26 -4.53
CA SER A 9 -8.55 -7.96 -4.93
C SER A 9 -7.13 -8.06 -5.50
N ILE A 10 -6.94 -8.84 -6.57
CA ILE A 10 -5.61 -9.06 -7.17
C ILE A 10 -5.22 -7.97 -8.18
N LYS A 11 -6.19 -7.29 -8.82
CA LYS A 11 -5.91 -6.26 -9.84
C LYS A 11 -6.77 -5.01 -9.67
N ILE A 12 -6.14 -3.85 -9.90
CA ILE A 12 -6.83 -2.55 -9.97
C ILE A 12 -7.55 -2.45 -11.31
N LYS A 13 -8.84 -2.11 -11.28
CA LYS A 13 -9.61 -1.87 -12.51
C LYS A 13 -9.16 -0.56 -13.16
N ASN A 14 -9.18 -0.48 -14.49
CA ASN A 14 -8.71 0.70 -15.22
C ASN A 14 -9.42 2.01 -14.86
N PHE A 15 -10.66 1.95 -14.37
CA PHE A 15 -11.46 3.10 -13.96
C PHE A 15 -11.45 3.34 -12.44
N SER A 16 -10.57 2.64 -11.70
CA SER A 16 -10.48 2.82 -10.26
C SER A 16 -9.93 4.20 -9.91
N LYS A 17 -10.53 4.86 -8.91
CA LYS A 17 -10.07 6.17 -8.42
C LYS A 17 -8.67 6.13 -7.81
N GLU A 18 -8.24 4.97 -7.32
CA GLU A 18 -6.89 4.80 -6.76
C GLU A 18 -5.82 4.60 -7.85
N LYS A 19 -6.21 4.42 -9.13
CA LYS A 19 -5.29 4.10 -10.20
C LYS A 19 -4.33 5.27 -10.48
N LEU A 20 -3.05 4.99 -10.38
CA LEU A 20 -1.96 5.86 -10.79
C LEU A 20 -1.42 5.40 -12.16
N SER A 21 -0.56 6.23 -12.77
CA SER A 21 0.24 5.86 -13.95
C SER A 21 1.38 4.91 -13.57
N HIS A 22 1.07 3.83 -12.85
CA HIS A 22 2.03 2.82 -12.40
C HIS A 22 1.46 1.42 -12.64
N ASP A 23 2.06 0.67 -13.57
CA ASP A 23 1.48 -0.56 -14.14
C ASP A 23 1.32 -1.69 -13.11
N THR A 24 2.17 -1.71 -12.09
CA THR A 24 2.24 -2.77 -11.08
C THR A 24 1.71 -2.34 -9.71
N GLN A 25 0.91 -1.26 -9.67
CA GLN A 25 0.29 -0.78 -8.43
C GLN A 25 -0.55 -1.87 -7.75
N LYS A 26 -0.28 -2.10 -6.46
CA LYS A 26 -1.02 -3.07 -5.64
C LYS A 26 -2.38 -2.48 -5.23
N PRO A 27 -3.48 -3.25 -5.22
CA PRO A 27 -4.78 -2.73 -4.78
C PRO A 27 -4.79 -2.33 -3.31
N GLY A 28 -5.30 -1.15 -2.97
CA GLY A 28 -5.30 -0.65 -1.59
C GLY A 28 -6.09 -1.53 -0.63
N ALA A 29 -7.22 -2.10 -1.09
CA ALA A 29 -8.05 -3.00 -0.28
C ALA A 29 -7.32 -4.30 0.12
N LEU A 30 -6.42 -4.80 -0.73
CA LEU A 30 -5.60 -5.96 -0.41
C LEU A 30 -4.61 -5.63 0.71
N LEU A 31 -3.90 -4.51 0.57
CA LEU A 31 -2.94 -4.06 1.59
C LEU A 31 -3.63 -3.72 2.91
N GLU A 32 -4.83 -3.12 2.88
CA GLU A 32 -5.58 -2.84 4.10
C GLU A 32 -5.94 -4.11 4.86
N ARG A 33 -6.33 -5.17 4.15
CA ARG A 33 -6.59 -6.48 4.76
C ARG A 33 -5.33 -7.08 5.38
N ILE A 34 -4.20 -7.03 4.68
CA ILE A 34 -2.91 -7.55 5.16
C ILE A 34 -2.46 -6.78 6.42
N ASN A 35 -2.49 -5.45 6.37
CA ASN A 35 -2.07 -4.59 7.48
C ASN A 35 -2.93 -4.84 8.72
N LYS A 36 -4.26 -4.89 8.59
CA LYS A 36 -5.18 -5.16 9.71
C LYS A 36 -5.01 -6.56 10.30
N ALA A 37 -4.64 -7.54 9.48
CA ALA A 37 -4.43 -8.92 9.95
C ALA A 37 -3.07 -9.12 10.63
N SER A 38 -2.08 -8.28 10.33
CA SER A 38 -0.67 -8.54 10.67
C SER A 38 -0.01 -7.43 11.50
N SER A 39 -0.72 -6.36 11.84
CA SER A 39 -0.21 -5.25 12.65
C SER A 39 -1.31 -4.52 13.42
N ASN A 40 -0.92 -3.83 14.49
CA ASN A 40 -1.75 -2.93 15.26
C ASN A 40 -1.51 -1.46 14.87
N GLU A 41 -2.34 -0.56 15.38
CA GLU A 41 -2.09 0.89 15.30
C GLU A 41 -0.79 1.24 16.01
N GLY A 42 -0.03 2.18 15.45
CA GLY A 42 1.29 2.59 15.95
C GLY A 42 2.45 1.69 15.55
N ASP A 43 2.19 0.46 15.06
CA ASP A 43 3.26 -0.43 14.56
C ASP A 43 3.94 0.17 13.32
N ILE A 44 5.17 -0.29 13.05
CA ILE A 44 5.96 0.08 11.87
C ILE A 44 5.84 -1.01 10.81
N LEU A 45 5.43 -0.65 9.60
CA LEU A 45 5.47 -1.52 8.43
C LEU A 45 6.71 -1.23 7.56
N LEU A 46 7.39 -2.29 7.13
CA LEU A 46 8.48 -2.22 6.15
C LEU A 46 8.00 -2.74 4.80
N ASP A 47 8.16 -1.93 3.75
CA ASP A 47 8.03 -2.36 2.37
C ASP A 47 9.35 -2.08 1.61
N PRO A 48 10.19 -3.10 1.38
CA PRO A 48 11.49 -2.91 0.76
C PRO A 48 11.43 -2.74 -0.77
N PHE A 49 10.21 -2.72 -1.35
CA PHE A 49 9.95 -2.51 -2.78
C PHE A 49 8.69 -1.66 -2.97
N CYS A 50 8.70 -0.47 -2.35
CA CYS A 50 7.47 0.28 -2.11
C CYS A 50 6.83 0.88 -3.38
N GLY A 51 7.57 0.99 -4.49
CA GLY A 51 7.07 1.49 -5.78
C GLY A 51 6.30 2.79 -5.61
N CYS A 52 5.11 2.88 -6.23
CA CYS A 52 4.26 4.06 -6.14
C CYS A 52 3.62 4.33 -4.76
N GLY A 53 4.00 3.60 -3.71
CA GLY A 53 3.68 3.94 -2.33
C GLY A 53 2.31 3.52 -1.81
N THR A 54 1.66 2.51 -2.40
CA THR A 54 0.32 2.11 -1.91
C THR A 54 0.35 1.61 -0.46
N THR A 55 1.44 0.91 -0.06
CA THR A 55 1.64 0.47 1.33
C THR A 55 1.76 1.67 2.28
N ALA A 56 2.46 2.74 1.88
CA ALA A 56 2.56 3.96 2.67
C ALA A 56 1.18 4.60 2.90
N ALA A 57 0.41 4.81 1.82
CA ALA A 57 -0.92 5.43 1.86
C ALA A 57 -1.90 4.65 2.74
N VAL A 58 -1.88 3.32 2.65
CA VAL A 58 -2.76 2.47 3.47
C VAL A 58 -2.30 2.45 4.93
N SER A 59 -0.98 2.42 5.20
CA SER A 59 -0.44 2.41 6.56
C SER A 59 -0.79 3.70 7.31
N GLU A 60 -0.64 4.85 6.66
CA GLU A 60 -0.99 6.16 7.22
C GLU A 60 -2.48 6.27 7.52
N ARG A 61 -3.35 5.91 6.57
CA ARG A 61 -4.81 5.89 6.78
C ARG A 61 -5.22 5.00 7.97
N LEU A 62 -4.46 3.95 8.22
CA LEU A 62 -4.69 3.02 9.33
C LEU A 62 -3.95 3.44 10.61
N ASN A 63 -3.31 4.61 10.70
CA ASN A 63 -2.53 5.04 11.87
C ASN A 63 -1.35 4.10 12.20
N ARG A 64 -0.61 3.66 11.18
CA ARG A 64 0.66 2.94 11.32
C ARG A 64 1.81 3.77 10.78
N GLN A 65 3.00 3.54 11.32
CA GLN A 65 4.23 4.06 10.76
C GLN A 65 4.70 3.20 9.59
N PHE A 66 5.52 3.77 8.70
CA PHE A 66 5.96 3.11 7.49
C PHE A 66 7.44 3.43 7.18
N ILE A 67 8.15 2.41 6.70
CA ILE A 67 9.48 2.52 6.11
C ILE A 67 9.40 1.92 4.70
N GLY A 68 9.65 2.76 3.69
CA GLY A 68 9.67 2.37 2.29
C GLY A 68 11.08 2.43 1.72
N ILE A 69 11.44 1.42 0.94
CA ILE A 69 12.67 1.40 0.15
C ILE A 69 12.29 1.13 -1.30
N ASP A 70 12.91 1.88 -2.20
CA ASP A 70 12.86 1.62 -3.64
C ASP A 70 14.17 2.10 -4.25
N ILE A 71 14.60 1.45 -5.34
CA ILE A 71 15.80 1.85 -6.08
C ILE A 71 15.54 3.07 -6.96
N SER A 72 14.28 3.28 -7.35
CA SER A 72 13.87 4.41 -8.16
C SER A 72 13.72 5.68 -7.31
N SER A 73 14.61 6.64 -7.51
CA SER A 73 14.48 7.95 -6.85
C SER A 73 13.17 8.65 -7.20
N PHE A 74 12.66 8.45 -8.43
CA PHE A 74 11.38 8.99 -8.86
C PHE A 74 10.21 8.48 -8.01
N GLU A 75 10.18 7.18 -7.68
CA GLU A 75 9.14 6.61 -6.84
C GLU A 75 9.25 7.11 -5.39
N ILE A 76 10.48 7.23 -4.88
CA ILE A 76 10.73 7.81 -3.56
C ILE A 76 10.26 9.27 -3.48
N ASP A 77 10.55 10.07 -4.50
CA ASP A 77 10.12 11.47 -4.54
C ASP A 77 8.60 11.58 -4.68
N LEU A 78 7.97 10.72 -5.49
CA LEU A 78 6.52 10.63 -5.60
C LEU A 78 5.84 10.34 -4.25
N ILE A 79 6.41 9.44 -3.45
CA ILE A 79 5.92 9.13 -2.10
C ILE A 79 6.10 10.32 -1.15
N ARG A 80 7.21 11.05 -1.24
CA ARG A 80 7.49 12.20 -0.37
C ARG A 80 6.61 13.40 -0.68
N ASP A 81 6.40 13.69 -1.97
CA ASP A 81 5.61 14.83 -2.44
C ASP A 81 4.12 14.63 -2.17
N LYS A 82 3.66 13.39 -2.29
CA LYS A 82 2.41 12.97 -1.69
C LYS A 82 2.61 12.84 -0.18
N ARG A 83 2.64 13.98 0.52
CA ARG A 83 2.22 13.98 1.93
C ARG A 83 0.80 13.43 1.96
N LEU A 84 0.69 12.13 2.17
CA LEU A 84 -0.53 11.35 2.25
C LEU A 84 -1.30 11.68 3.53
#